data_AF-A0A6B1DTB7-F1
#
_entry.id   AF-A0A6B1DTB7-F1
#
_cell.length_a   1.000
_cell.length_b   1.000
_cell.length_c   1.000
_cell.angle_alpha   90.00
_cell.angle_beta   90.00
_cell.angle_gamma   90.00
#
_symmetry.space_group_name_H-M   'P 1'
#
loop_
_entity.id
_entity.type
_entity.pdbx_description
1 polymer ?
#
loop_
_entity_poly.entity_id
_entity_poly.type
_entity_poly.pdbx_seq_one_letter_code
_entity_poly.pdbx_strand_id
1 'polypeptide(L)'
;MQKSSTLTYRDLVARLSDLERLAVPPLAGERCGSQTSYDRRSVYNAKTGLYENWNANRDGDGYIRMEDGHQVVFEAEGPGCIWRIWSAWPGMGHAKIFLDGAPEPVMDLPFLHLFGGVGLLDYNLPCLSMKLSRGHNRYIPIPYNRSCRILMEPDWGRFYHITYSTFPEGTVLPAFTGEHEDDNRIALAEKDRELAFRGRCLPTLDDTEITDVQVTVPAGGSLELATLPGNRAITGLHCLPDQRVRAEAEAALRELVLSIHWDGEAEPSVWSPLGDFFGAAPGIQPYRALPVGMTDEFLYSHWFMPFARGAELRLQNDGEVERSLAFRIASRPLAQDADELLRFHAMWHRDAFVEKSMGNGRDIDWPILNVEGRGRFCGVALHVWNRWEIPAEPPSSWWYGRGRDKTIDWWWGEGDEKFFVDGEKFPSTFGTGSEDYIGYAWAAEPPFPIFDSPFACQPFTPIDGNGHTSVNRFHIADDIPFQRSFEGCIEKYKGNRWGDRGENHCLYDTVAYFYLAPGQADPYGPVSLADRVGYCREPGG
;
A
#
# COMPACT_ATOMS: atom_id res chain seq x y z
N MET A 1 8.20 7.35 32.58
CA MET A 1 7.96 8.67 31.97
C MET A 1 8.57 8.65 30.58
N GLN A 2 7.74 8.49 29.56
CA GLN A 2 8.17 8.60 28.16
C GLN A 2 8.55 10.07 27.94
N LYS A 3 9.73 10.36 27.40
CA LYS A 3 10.12 11.75 27.07
C LYS A 3 9.06 12.31 26.11
N SER A 4 8.48 13.47 26.44
CA SER A 4 7.65 14.21 25.49
C SER A 4 8.48 14.45 24.22
N SER A 5 7.99 13.96 23.08
CA SER A 5 8.57 14.23 21.77
C SER A 5 7.87 15.46 21.20
N THR A 6 8.65 16.48 20.83
CA THR A 6 8.15 17.64 20.09
C THR A 6 8.52 17.46 18.62
N LEU A 7 7.54 17.56 17.73
CA LEU A 7 7.74 17.52 16.29
C LEU A 7 7.48 18.90 15.69
N THR A 8 8.28 19.28 14.72
CA THR A 8 8.03 20.42 13.83
C THR A 8 7.22 19.98 12.62
N TYR A 9 6.68 20.93 11.87
CA TYR A 9 5.97 20.60 10.62
C TYR A 9 6.93 20.00 9.57
N ARG A 10 8.19 20.47 9.55
CA ARG A 10 9.25 19.88 8.72
C ARG A 10 9.51 18.41 9.07
N ASP A 11 9.46 18.03 10.35
CA ASP A 11 9.58 16.62 10.76
C ASP A 11 8.42 15.78 10.22
N LEU A 12 7.18 16.31 10.21
CA LEU A 12 6.02 15.62 9.63
C LEU A 12 6.16 15.48 8.11
N VAL A 13 6.62 16.52 7.42
CA VAL A 13 6.88 16.47 5.97
C VAL A 13 7.99 15.47 5.65
N ALA A 14 9.04 15.39 6.48
CA ALA A 14 10.12 14.42 6.29
C ALA A 14 9.61 12.98 6.33
N ARG A 15 8.62 12.66 7.19
CA ARG A 15 8.02 11.33 7.29
C ARG A 15 7.37 10.82 6.00
N LEU A 16 7.00 11.70 5.07
CA LEU A 16 6.41 11.31 3.78
C LEU A 16 7.34 10.47 2.91
N SER A 17 8.65 10.46 3.18
CA SER A 17 9.60 9.57 2.48
C SER A 17 10.63 8.90 3.39
N ASP A 18 10.43 8.97 4.70
CA ASP A 18 11.34 8.40 5.68
C ASP A 18 11.11 6.88 5.82
N LEU A 19 11.83 6.12 4.99
CA LEU A 19 11.81 4.66 5.02
C LEU A 19 12.56 4.08 6.23
N GLU A 20 13.52 4.81 6.82
CA GLU A 20 14.27 4.34 7.99
C GLU A 20 13.40 4.30 9.24
N ARG A 21 12.53 5.30 9.41
CA ARG A 21 11.55 5.34 10.51
C ARG A 21 10.66 4.11 10.57
N LEU A 22 10.35 3.48 9.44
CA LEU A 22 9.51 2.28 9.38
C LEU A 22 10.15 1.09 10.11
N ALA A 23 11.47 1.07 10.28
CA ALA A 23 12.14 0.06 11.09
C ALA A 23 12.14 0.39 12.59
N VAL A 24 11.68 1.56 13.02
CA VAL A 24 11.63 1.92 14.46
C VAL A 24 10.40 1.27 15.10
N PRO A 25 10.56 0.46 16.17
CA PRO A 25 9.43 -0.22 16.80
C PRO A 25 8.33 0.75 17.24
N PRO A 26 7.04 0.43 16.98
CA PRO A 26 5.93 1.34 17.27
C PRO A 26 5.83 1.63 18.76
N LEU A 27 5.69 2.89 19.13
CA LEU A 27 5.59 3.29 20.53
C LEU A 27 4.24 2.88 21.12
N ALA A 28 4.18 2.64 22.43
CA ALA A 28 2.91 2.43 23.11
C ALA A 28 1.98 3.63 22.88
N GLY A 29 0.75 3.37 22.47
CA GLY A 29 -0.25 4.41 22.13
C GLY A 29 -0.19 4.92 20.70
N GLU A 30 0.85 4.58 19.92
CA GLU A 30 0.91 4.88 18.48
C GLU A 30 -0.11 4.03 17.72
N ARG A 31 -0.91 4.65 16.85
CA ARG A 31 -1.96 4.00 16.04
C ARG A 31 -2.08 4.65 14.66
N CYS A 32 -2.63 3.91 13.71
CA CYS A 32 -3.07 4.44 12.41
C CYS A 32 -4.43 3.83 12.05
N GLY A 33 -5.23 4.56 11.29
CA GLY A 33 -6.52 4.08 10.80
C GLY A 33 -7.08 4.97 9.69
N SER A 34 -8.29 4.65 9.25
CA SER A 34 -9.03 5.47 8.30
C SER A 34 -10.47 5.68 8.77
N GLN A 35 -11.01 6.86 8.44
CA GLN A 35 -12.46 7.08 8.48
C GLN A 35 -12.92 7.39 7.07
N THR A 36 -13.88 6.61 6.60
CA THR A 36 -14.30 6.60 5.20
C THR A 36 -15.82 6.67 5.10
N SER A 37 -16.30 6.81 3.87
CA SER A 37 -17.72 6.75 3.52
C SER A 37 -18.27 5.33 3.36
N TYR A 38 -17.68 4.32 4.00
CA TYR A 38 -18.12 2.92 3.88
C TYR A 38 -19.59 2.72 4.27
N ASP A 39 -20.20 1.65 3.76
CA ASP A 39 -21.57 1.27 4.06
C ASP A 39 -21.75 0.86 5.53
N ARG A 40 -22.39 1.75 6.30
CA ARG A 40 -22.62 1.58 7.75
C ARG A 40 -23.55 0.40 8.11
N ARG A 41 -24.08 -0.34 7.13
CA ARG A 41 -24.79 -1.60 7.36
C ARG A 41 -23.86 -2.76 7.74
N SER A 42 -22.59 -2.69 7.34
CA SER A 42 -21.55 -3.63 7.76
C SER A 42 -21.19 -3.36 9.22
N VAL A 43 -21.57 -4.28 10.13
CA VAL A 43 -21.38 -4.10 11.57
C VAL A 43 -20.88 -5.36 12.27
N TYR A 44 -20.10 -5.19 13.33
CA TYR A 44 -19.82 -6.26 14.28
C TYR A 44 -20.81 -6.18 15.45
N ASN A 45 -21.62 -7.21 15.65
CA ASN A 45 -22.56 -7.29 16.75
C ASN A 45 -21.91 -7.95 17.97
N ALA A 46 -21.48 -7.12 18.93
CA ALA A 46 -20.82 -7.58 20.16
C ALA A 46 -21.70 -8.51 21.05
N LYS A 47 -23.02 -8.53 20.88
CA LYS A 47 -23.91 -9.41 21.66
C LYS A 47 -23.95 -10.83 21.11
N THR A 48 -23.91 -10.98 19.78
CA THR A 48 -23.95 -12.27 19.10
C THR A 48 -22.55 -12.78 18.77
N GLY A 49 -21.56 -11.89 18.73
CA GLY A 49 -20.20 -12.17 18.29
C GLY A 49 -20.08 -12.32 16.77
N LEU A 50 -21.09 -11.90 16.00
CA LEU A 50 -21.18 -12.10 14.56
C LEU A 50 -20.96 -10.79 13.80
N TYR A 51 -20.46 -10.92 12.57
CA TYR A 51 -20.43 -9.86 11.58
C TYR A 51 -21.74 -9.89 10.78
N GLU A 52 -22.46 -8.76 10.77
CA GLU A 52 -23.77 -8.63 10.14
C GLU A 52 -23.66 -7.74 8.90
N ASN A 53 -24.23 -8.21 7.78
CA ASN A 53 -24.12 -7.59 6.45
C ASN A 53 -22.68 -7.22 6.09
N TRP A 54 -21.72 -8.10 6.39
CA TRP A 54 -20.30 -7.77 6.28
C TRP A 54 -19.84 -7.39 4.87
N ASN A 55 -20.63 -7.76 3.85
CA ASN A 55 -20.45 -7.48 2.43
C ASN A 55 -21.39 -6.38 1.90
N ALA A 56 -21.79 -5.43 2.75
CA ALA A 56 -22.61 -4.32 2.30
C ALA A 56 -21.76 -3.34 1.47
N ASN A 57 -22.19 -3.09 0.23
CA ASN A 57 -21.40 -2.38 -0.79
C ASN A 57 -22.10 -1.10 -1.30
N ARG A 58 -22.87 -0.41 -0.45
CA ARG A 58 -23.51 0.87 -0.79
C ARG A 58 -22.71 2.01 -0.18
N ASP A 59 -21.46 2.08 -0.59
CA ASP A 59 -20.49 3.06 -0.13
C ASP A 59 -20.76 4.45 -0.71
N GLY A 60 -20.06 5.44 -0.15
CA GLY A 60 -20.11 6.83 -0.59
C GLY A 60 -21.10 7.70 0.17
N ASP A 61 -22.03 7.09 0.92
CA ASP A 61 -23.04 7.79 1.74
C ASP A 61 -22.72 7.72 3.27
N GLY A 62 -21.65 7.01 3.67
CA GLY A 62 -21.29 6.80 5.08
C GLY A 62 -20.75 8.06 5.77
N TYR A 63 -21.16 8.29 7.01
CA TYR A 63 -20.68 9.37 7.89
C TYR A 63 -20.85 8.95 9.36
N ILE A 64 -20.24 9.69 10.30
CA ILE A 64 -20.32 9.39 11.75
C ILE A 64 -21.68 9.80 12.32
N ARG A 65 -22.08 11.06 12.09
CA ARG A 65 -23.38 11.62 12.47
C ARG A 65 -23.72 12.87 11.65
N MET A 66 -24.97 13.32 11.75
CA MET A 66 -25.39 14.64 11.29
C MET A 66 -25.28 15.67 12.42
N GLU A 67 -24.81 16.88 12.11
CA GLU A 67 -24.73 18.01 13.03
C GLU A 67 -25.13 19.29 12.28
N ASP A 68 -26.24 19.92 12.69
CA ASP A 68 -26.75 21.16 12.08
C ASP A 68 -26.84 21.14 10.54
N GLY A 69 -27.26 20.02 9.96
CA GLY A 69 -27.37 19.84 8.50
C GLY A 69 -26.06 19.49 7.79
N HIS A 70 -24.96 19.33 8.52
CA HIS A 70 -23.65 18.92 8.03
C HIS A 70 -23.37 17.46 8.39
N GLN A 71 -22.59 16.77 7.57
CA GLN A 71 -22.09 15.44 7.87
C GLN A 71 -20.77 15.53 8.65
N VAL A 72 -20.71 14.91 9.83
CA VAL A 72 -19.43 14.67 10.52
C VAL A 72 -18.80 13.44 9.89
N VAL A 73 -17.70 13.64 9.16
CA VAL A 73 -17.05 12.58 8.36
C VAL A 73 -15.77 12.06 8.99
N PHE A 74 -15.16 12.86 9.87
CA PHE A 74 -13.98 12.51 10.63
C PHE A 74 -14.06 13.10 12.03
N GLU A 75 -13.71 12.30 13.04
CA GLU A 75 -13.52 12.76 14.41
C GLU A 75 -12.45 11.94 15.13
N ALA A 76 -11.45 12.60 15.70
CA ALA A 76 -10.38 11.96 16.47
C ALA A 76 -9.97 12.82 17.66
N GLU A 77 -9.51 12.15 18.72
CA GLU A 77 -8.96 12.75 19.94
C GLU A 77 -7.48 12.40 20.13
N GLY A 78 -6.78 13.22 20.91
CA GLY A 78 -5.36 13.11 21.18
C GLY A 78 -4.47 13.77 20.12
N PRO A 79 -3.14 13.74 20.31
CA PRO A 79 -2.21 14.22 19.31
C PRO A 79 -2.24 13.32 18.08
N GLY A 80 -2.51 13.89 16.92
CA GLY A 80 -2.70 13.14 15.68
C GLY A 80 -2.30 13.93 14.44
N CYS A 81 -2.20 13.24 13.32
CA CYS A 81 -1.96 13.85 12.01
C CYS A 81 -2.78 13.14 10.94
N ILE A 82 -3.53 13.90 10.16
CA ILE A 82 -4.11 13.39 8.91
C ILE A 82 -3.00 13.40 7.86
N TRP A 83 -2.73 12.24 7.26
CA TRP A 83 -1.69 12.05 6.27
C TRP A 83 -2.23 12.07 4.86
N ARG A 84 -3.40 11.47 4.65
CA ARG A 84 -4.04 11.37 3.34
C ARG A 84 -5.51 11.74 3.43
N ILE A 85 -5.95 12.54 2.46
CA ILE A 85 -7.36 12.69 2.10
C ILE A 85 -7.52 12.21 0.66
N TRP A 86 -8.54 11.42 0.39
CA TRP A 86 -8.90 10.99 -0.96
C TRP A 86 -10.40 11.13 -1.22
N SER A 87 -10.77 11.34 -2.48
CA SER A 87 -12.16 11.28 -2.95
C SER A 87 -12.27 10.90 -4.43
N ALA A 88 -13.27 10.08 -4.78
CA ALA A 88 -13.61 9.76 -6.16
C ALA A 88 -14.34 10.91 -6.87
N TRP A 89 -15.11 11.71 -6.13
CA TRP A 89 -15.91 12.80 -6.71
C TRP A 89 -16.12 13.93 -5.70
N PRO A 90 -15.09 14.74 -5.42
CA PRO A 90 -15.25 15.90 -4.54
C PRO A 90 -15.99 17.03 -5.26
N GLY A 91 -16.82 17.76 -4.52
CA GLY A 91 -17.77 18.78 -4.98
C GLY A 91 -17.54 20.15 -4.33
N MET A 92 -18.55 21.02 -4.49
CA MET A 92 -18.45 22.43 -4.10
C MET A 92 -18.92 22.71 -2.66
N GLY A 93 -19.61 21.77 -2.02
CA GLY A 93 -19.91 21.84 -0.60
C GLY A 93 -18.63 21.92 0.22
N HIS A 94 -18.62 22.76 1.24
CA HIS A 94 -17.42 23.02 2.01
C HIS A 94 -17.05 21.85 2.94
N ALA A 95 -15.76 21.59 3.04
CA ALA A 95 -15.16 20.81 4.10
C ALA A 95 -14.60 21.76 5.15
N LYS A 96 -15.11 21.67 6.37
CA LYS A 96 -14.71 22.50 7.52
C LYS A 96 -13.90 21.66 8.50
N ILE A 97 -12.65 22.05 8.73
CA ILE A 97 -11.72 21.33 9.61
C ILE A 97 -11.56 22.12 10.90
N PHE A 98 -11.93 21.52 12.02
CA PHE A 98 -11.81 22.09 13.36
C PHE A 98 -10.73 21.35 14.11
N LEU A 99 -9.77 22.08 14.67
CA LEU A 99 -8.66 21.50 15.42
C LEU A 99 -8.69 21.96 16.87
N ASP A 100 -8.25 21.07 17.77
CA ASP A 100 -7.94 21.36 19.17
C ASP A 100 -9.05 22.10 19.92
N GLY A 101 -10.31 21.71 19.62
CA GLY A 101 -11.52 22.27 20.22
C GLY A 101 -11.76 23.77 19.94
N ALA A 102 -11.11 24.33 18.91
CA ALA A 102 -11.40 25.69 18.46
C ALA A 102 -12.86 25.78 17.94
N PRO A 103 -13.59 26.87 18.25
CA PRO A 103 -14.97 27.04 17.80
C PRO A 103 -15.09 27.35 16.31
N GLU A 104 -14.05 27.95 15.71
CA GLU A 104 -13.98 28.27 14.29
C GLU A 104 -13.10 27.24 13.56
N PRO A 105 -13.43 26.87 12.31
CA PRO A 105 -12.60 25.96 11.54
C PRO A 105 -11.29 26.64 11.11
N VAL A 106 -10.18 25.90 11.13
CA VAL A 106 -8.90 26.37 10.58
C VAL A 106 -8.91 26.35 9.06
N MET A 107 -9.78 25.54 8.45
CA MET A 107 -10.01 25.49 7.01
C MET A 107 -11.50 25.41 6.75
N ASP A 108 -12.00 26.28 5.89
CA ASP A 108 -13.38 26.29 5.39
C ASP A 108 -13.35 26.59 3.89
N LEU A 109 -13.40 25.54 3.07
CA LEU A 109 -13.34 25.65 1.61
C LEU A 109 -14.09 24.51 0.94
N PRO A 110 -14.52 24.67 -0.33
CA PRO A 110 -15.07 23.57 -1.12
C PRO A 110 -14.21 22.32 -1.05
N PHE A 111 -14.82 21.14 -0.84
CA PHE A 111 -14.08 19.89 -0.69
C PHE A 111 -13.19 19.60 -1.91
N LEU A 112 -13.65 19.94 -3.11
CA LEU A 112 -12.85 19.88 -4.34
C LEU A 112 -11.54 20.67 -4.25
N HIS A 113 -11.56 21.85 -3.63
CA HIS A 113 -10.40 22.73 -3.56
C HIS A 113 -9.33 22.24 -2.58
N LEU A 114 -9.64 21.33 -1.65
CA LEU A 114 -8.62 20.71 -0.80
C LEU A 114 -7.57 19.95 -1.62
N PHE A 115 -7.94 19.44 -2.80
CA PHE A 115 -7.07 18.68 -3.70
C PHE A 115 -6.30 19.55 -4.71
N GLY A 116 -6.44 20.88 -4.63
CA GLY A 116 -5.79 21.86 -5.52
C GLY A 116 -6.75 22.54 -6.51
N GLY A 117 -6.21 23.54 -7.23
CA GLY A 117 -6.96 24.37 -8.18
C GLY A 117 -6.28 25.73 -8.39
N VAL A 118 -6.53 26.38 -9.53
CA VAL A 118 -5.92 27.68 -9.84
C VAL A 118 -6.44 28.73 -8.85
N GLY A 119 -5.54 29.33 -8.04
CA GLY A 119 -5.79 30.54 -7.27
C GLY A 119 -6.41 30.38 -5.87
N LEU A 120 -6.47 29.16 -5.31
CA LEU A 120 -7.19 28.92 -4.03
C LEU A 120 -6.35 28.28 -2.92
N LEU A 121 -5.23 27.64 -3.25
CA LEU A 121 -4.16 27.21 -2.35
C LEU A 121 -2.86 27.26 -3.16
N ASP A 122 -1.88 28.09 -2.77
CA ASP A 122 -0.63 28.35 -3.53
C ASP A 122 0.33 27.13 -3.67
N TYR A 123 -0.17 25.90 -3.57
CA TYR A 123 0.63 24.67 -3.57
C TYR A 123 0.45 23.89 -4.87
N ASN A 124 1.30 24.17 -5.85
CA ASN A 124 1.48 23.29 -7.01
C ASN A 124 2.47 22.16 -6.66
N LEU A 125 1.97 21.12 -5.97
CA LEU A 125 2.76 19.99 -5.46
C LEU A 125 2.29 18.67 -6.11
N PRO A 126 2.65 18.37 -7.37
CA PRO A 126 2.11 17.24 -8.13
C PRO A 126 2.42 15.84 -7.55
N CYS A 127 3.45 15.69 -6.70
CA CYS A 127 3.76 14.46 -5.99
C CYS A 127 3.07 14.36 -4.62
N LEU A 128 2.46 15.44 -4.14
CA LEU A 128 1.73 15.48 -2.87
C LEU A 128 0.22 15.73 -3.03
N SER A 129 -0.23 16.23 -4.19
CA SER A 129 -1.64 16.39 -4.53
C SER A 129 -1.85 16.00 -5.99
N MET A 130 -2.50 14.84 -6.20
CA MET A 130 -2.51 14.16 -7.50
C MET A 130 -3.88 13.60 -7.83
N LYS A 131 -4.18 13.57 -9.13
CA LYS A 131 -5.37 12.91 -9.66
C LYS A 131 -4.96 11.63 -10.39
N LEU A 132 -5.06 10.49 -9.71
CA LEU A 132 -4.70 9.16 -10.24
C LEU A 132 -5.95 8.52 -10.82
N SER A 133 -6.04 8.45 -12.16
CA SER A 133 -7.22 7.89 -12.86
C SER A 133 -8.55 8.25 -12.19
N ARG A 134 -8.89 9.55 -12.23
CA ARG A 134 -10.08 10.18 -11.62
C ARG A 134 -10.11 10.28 -10.09
N GLY A 135 -9.33 9.50 -9.33
CA GLY A 135 -9.24 9.62 -7.87
C GLY A 135 -8.38 10.80 -7.43
N HIS A 136 -8.94 11.69 -6.61
CA HIS A 136 -8.22 12.86 -6.08
C HIS A 136 -7.51 12.45 -4.78
N ASN A 137 -6.20 12.64 -4.70
CA ASN A 137 -5.38 12.30 -3.53
C ASN A 137 -4.63 13.53 -3.03
N ARG A 138 -4.52 13.67 -1.71
CA ARG A 138 -3.78 14.74 -1.04
C ARG A 138 -2.99 14.17 0.15
N TYR A 139 -1.67 14.30 0.11
CA TYR A 139 -0.69 13.80 1.08
C TYR A 139 -0.03 14.92 1.92
N ILE A 140 -0.70 16.07 2.08
CA ILE A 140 -0.19 17.20 2.84
C ILE A 140 -0.60 17.07 4.32
N PRO A 141 0.34 16.95 5.27
CA PRO A 141 0.03 16.68 6.68
C PRO A 141 -0.87 17.76 7.32
N ILE A 142 -1.87 17.33 8.11
CA ILE A 142 -2.69 18.20 8.97
C ILE A 142 -2.57 17.70 10.42
N PRO A 143 -1.66 18.28 11.23
CA PRO A 143 -1.46 17.90 12.62
C PRO A 143 -2.46 18.59 13.56
N TYR A 144 -2.75 17.94 14.70
CA TYR A 144 -3.59 18.44 15.79
C TYR A 144 -3.12 17.86 17.12
N ASN A 145 -3.16 18.63 18.21
CA ASN A 145 -2.61 18.21 19.50
C ASN A 145 -3.64 17.55 20.44
N ARG A 146 -4.93 17.88 20.31
CA ARG A 146 -5.99 17.42 21.20
C ARG A 146 -7.15 16.78 20.47
N SER A 147 -7.56 17.34 19.33
CA SER A 147 -8.67 16.77 18.55
C SER A 147 -8.72 17.33 17.14
N CYS A 148 -9.34 16.56 16.24
CA CYS A 148 -9.70 17.02 14.91
C CYS A 148 -11.10 16.54 14.57
N ARG A 149 -11.89 17.43 13.98
CA ARG A 149 -13.24 17.14 13.49
C ARG A 149 -13.43 17.75 12.12
N ILE A 150 -13.98 16.99 11.18
CA ILE A 150 -14.26 17.45 9.82
C ILE A 150 -15.76 17.37 9.55
N LEU A 151 -16.35 18.51 9.21
CA LEU A 151 -17.72 18.64 8.75
C LEU A 151 -17.74 18.81 7.24
N MET A 152 -18.68 18.16 6.57
CA MET A 152 -18.97 18.36 5.16
C MET A 152 -20.37 18.92 4.98
N GLU A 153 -20.47 20.05 4.26
CA GLU A 153 -21.73 20.66 3.85
C GLU A 153 -22.43 19.86 2.75
N PRO A 154 -23.75 20.09 2.53
CA PRO A 154 -24.40 19.64 1.31
C PRO A 154 -23.58 19.97 0.05
N ASP A 155 -23.68 19.13 -0.97
CA ASP A 155 -22.92 19.23 -2.24
C ASP A 155 -21.40 19.01 -2.12
N TRP A 156 -20.90 18.47 -0.99
CA TRP A 156 -19.48 18.13 -0.82
C TRP A 156 -18.97 17.11 -1.82
N GLY A 157 -19.83 16.27 -2.40
CA GLY A 157 -19.45 15.25 -3.38
C GLY A 157 -19.81 13.84 -2.95
N ARG A 158 -18.98 12.86 -3.33
CA ARG A 158 -19.18 11.44 -3.02
C ARG A 158 -17.85 10.70 -2.88
N PHE A 159 -17.87 9.70 -1.99
CA PHE A 159 -16.74 8.87 -1.58
C PHE A 159 -15.61 9.67 -0.94
N TYR A 160 -15.20 9.28 0.27
CA TYR A 160 -14.03 9.87 0.91
C TYR A 160 -13.26 8.84 1.73
N HIS A 161 -11.94 9.05 1.80
CA HIS A 161 -11.04 8.37 2.73
C HIS A 161 -10.22 9.44 3.45
N ILE A 162 -10.16 9.37 4.78
CA ILE A 162 -9.31 10.21 5.62
C ILE A 162 -8.43 9.30 6.47
N THR A 163 -7.15 9.18 6.09
CA THR A 163 -6.16 8.33 6.77
C THR A 163 -5.33 9.17 7.74
N TYR A 164 -5.17 8.68 8.96
CA TYR A 164 -4.56 9.42 10.05
C TYR A 164 -3.74 8.52 10.98
N SER A 165 -2.80 9.11 11.69
CA SER A 165 -2.16 8.48 12.84
C SER A 165 -2.49 9.21 14.14
N THR A 166 -2.55 8.45 15.23
CA THR A 166 -2.55 8.94 16.60
C THR A 166 -1.17 8.69 17.20
N PHE A 167 -0.58 9.72 17.79
CA PHE A 167 0.72 9.67 18.43
C PHE A 167 0.58 9.29 19.91
N PRO A 168 1.65 8.79 20.55
CA PRO A 168 1.66 8.57 21.99
C PRO A 168 1.26 9.81 22.80
N GLU A 169 0.66 9.57 23.95
CA GLU A 169 0.30 10.64 24.88
C GLU A 169 1.53 11.49 25.25
N GLY A 170 1.37 12.82 25.22
CA GLY A 170 2.45 13.76 25.52
C GLY A 170 3.35 14.11 24.33
N THR A 171 3.12 13.55 23.13
CA THR A 171 3.69 14.09 21.90
C THR A 171 3.10 15.48 21.63
N VAL A 172 3.97 16.44 21.32
CA VAL A 172 3.60 17.81 20.97
C VAL A 172 3.84 18.00 19.47
N LEU A 173 2.76 18.29 18.75
CA LEU A 173 2.76 18.53 17.31
C LEU A 173 2.77 20.03 17.01
N PRO A 174 3.25 20.46 15.84
CA PRO A 174 3.24 21.88 15.47
C PRO A 174 1.78 22.37 15.40
N ALA A 175 1.55 23.62 15.79
CA ALA A 175 0.25 24.26 15.58
C ALA A 175 -0.03 24.37 14.08
N PHE A 176 -1.28 24.10 13.69
CA PHE A 176 -1.73 24.21 12.31
C PHE A 176 -2.88 25.21 12.21
N THR A 177 -2.69 26.27 11.43
CA THR A 177 -3.63 27.40 11.33
C THR A 177 -4.46 27.37 10.04
N GLY A 178 -4.33 26.30 9.23
CA GLY A 178 -4.93 26.23 7.90
C GLY A 178 -4.03 26.77 6.79
N GLU A 179 -3.03 27.56 7.14
CA GLU A 179 -2.01 28.08 6.22
C GLU A 179 -0.62 27.57 6.62
N HIS A 180 0.26 27.41 5.63
CA HIS A 180 1.66 27.12 5.89
C HIS A 180 2.46 28.43 5.83
N GLU A 181 3.25 28.70 6.86
CA GLU A 181 4.31 29.72 6.84
C GLU A 181 5.40 29.36 5.84
N ASP A 182 6.20 30.34 5.42
CA ASP A 182 7.19 30.19 4.33
C ASP A 182 8.11 28.97 4.49
N ASP A 183 8.63 28.71 5.69
CA ASP A 183 9.50 27.55 5.98
C ASP A 183 8.79 26.21 5.75
N ASN A 184 7.50 26.13 6.05
CA ASN A 184 6.68 24.94 5.83
C ASN A 184 6.35 24.76 4.35
N ARG A 185 6.14 25.87 3.61
CA ARG A 185 5.97 25.83 2.15
C ARG A 185 7.24 25.33 1.46
N ILE A 186 8.40 25.79 1.92
CA ILE A 186 9.71 25.34 1.43
C ILE A 186 9.88 23.84 1.70
N ALA A 187 9.61 23.38 2.93
CA ALA A 187 9.71 21.95 3.27
C ALA A 187 8.84 21.07 2.36
N LEU A 188 7.59 21.48 2.08
CA LEU A 188 6.69 20.78 1.18
C LEU A 188 7.21 20.77 -0.27
N ALA A 189 7.71 21.90 -0.76
CA ALA A 189 8.26 22.01 -2.12
C ALA A 189 9.54 21.17 -2.30
N GLU A 190 10.42 21.15 -1.30
CA GLU A 190 11.60 20.29 -1.26
C GLU A 190 11.20 18.80 -1.30
N LYS A 191 10.21 18.43 -0.49
CA LYS A 191 9.69 17.05 -0.45
C LYS A 191 9.05 16.65 -1.77
N ASP A 192 8.21 17.50 -2.35
CA ASP A 192 7.60 17.23 -3.65
C ASP A 192 8.66 16.98 -4.73
N ARG A 193 9.71 17.81 -4.76
CA ARG A 193 10.84 17.66 -5.68
C ARG A 193 11.62 16.36 -5.44
N GLU A 194 11.88 16.00 -4.19
CA GLU A 194 12.51 14.73 -3.83
C GLU A 194 11.68 13.54 -4.37
N LEU A 195 10.37 13.53 -4.10
CA LEU A 195 9.44 12.50 -4.55
C LEU A 195 9.33 12.43 -6.08
N ALA A 196 9.52 13.53 -6.80
CA ALA A 196 9.58 13.55 -8.26
C ALA A 196 10.82 12.82 -8.82
N PHE A 197 11.91 12.75 -8.05
CA PHE A 197 13.15 12.04 -8.40
C PHE A 197 13.20 10.59 -7.91
N ARG A 198 12.11 10.06 -7.32
CA ARG A 198 12.00 8.66 -6.90
C ARG A 198 12.42 7.68 -8.00
N GLY A 199 13.03 6.56 -7.58
CA GLY A 199 13.42 5.47 -8.49
C GLY A 199 14.56 5.79 -9.46
N ARG A 200 15.22 6.94 -9.35
CA ARG A 200 16.24 7.36 -10.32
C ARG A 200 17.61 6.72 -10.08
N CYS A 201 17.99 6.53 -8.83
CA CYS A 201 19.31 6.03 -8.44
C CYS A 201 19.23 5.28 -7.12
N LEU A 202 20.21 4.40 -6.90
CA LEU A 202 20.42 3.79 -5.59
C LEU A 202 20.55 4.87 -4.52
N PRO A 203 19.87 4.74 -3.37
CA PRO A 203 20.08 5.61 -2.21
C PRO A 203 21.50 5.41 -1.69
N THR A 204 22.31 6.48 -1.72
CA THR A 204 23.68 6.48 -1.19
C THR A 204 23.91 7.68 -0.29
N LEU A 205 24.50 7.41 0.87
CA LEU A 205 25.09 8.37 1.81
C LEU A 205 26.62 8.22 1.81
N ASP A 206 27.31 9.11 2.52
CA ASP A 206 28.79 9.16 2.55
C ASP A 206 29.45 7.85 3.04
N ASP A 207 28.76 7.08 3.88
CA ASP A 207 29.22 5.81 4.46
C ASP A 207 28.61 4.56 3.76
N THR A 208 27.96 4.76 2.62
CA THR A 208 27.35 3.65 1.86
C THR A 208 28.39 2.85 1.10
N GLU A 209 28.37 1.53 1.31
CA GLU A 209 29.12 0.55 0.54
C GLU A 209 28.20 -0.10 -0.50
N ILE A 210 28.70 -0.20 -1.74
CA ILE A 210 28.00 -0.91 -2.83
C ILE A 210 28.65 -2.27 -3.04
N THR A 211 27.86 -3.33 -2.91
CA THR A 211 28.23 -4.68 -3.32
C THR A 211 27.63 -4.96 -4.69
N ASP A 212 28.47 -5.04 -5.71
CA ASP A 212 28.09 -5.48 -7.05
C ASP A 212 28.31 -7.00 -7.17
N VAL A 213 27.26 -7.74 -7.54
CA VAL A 213 27.32 -9.18 -7.74
C VAL A 213 26.69 -9.55 -9.08
N GLN A 214 27.30 -10.49 -9.79
CA GLN A 214 26.72 -11.12 -10.96
C GLN A 214 26.55 -12.61 -10.67
N VAL A 215 25.35 -13.12 -10.86
CA VAL A 215 25.01 -14.53 -10.62
C VAL A 215 24.43 -15.17 -11.87
N THR A 216 24.76 -16.43 -12.04
CA THR A 216 24.17 -17.32 -13.04
C THR A 216 23.62 -18.53 -12.29
N VAL A 217 22.31 -18.53 -12.04
CA VAL A 217 21.66 -19.54 -11.20
C VAL A 217 21.20 -20.70 -12.09
N PRO A 218 21.74 -21.92 -11.89
CA PRO A 218 21.34 -23.08 -12.68
C PRO A 218 19.86 -23.41 -12.47
N ALA A 219 19.27 -24.12 -13.42
CA ALA A 219 17.91 -24.64 -13.29
C ALA A 219 17.75 -25.51 -12.04
N GLY A 220 16.68 -25.29 -11.27
CA GLY A 220 16.44 -25.93 -9.96
C GLY A 220 17.48 -25.59 -8.88
N GLY A 221 18.36 -24.62 -9.12
CA GLY A 221 19.46 -24.26 -8.24
C GLY A 221 19.17 -23.07 -7.33
N SER A 222 20.03 -22.87 -6.33
CA SER A 222 20.04 -21.70 -5.47
C SER A 222 21.46 -21.21 -5.29
N LEU A 223 21.68 -19.90 -5.38
CA LEU A 223 22.96 -19.26 -5.14
C LEU A 223 22.83 -18.13 -4.13
N GLU A 224 23.88 -17.95 -3.33
CA GLU A 224 24.05 -16.76 -2.49
C GLU A 224 24.34 -15.55 -3.37
N LEU A 225 23.59 -14.46 -3.16
CA LEU A 225 23.86 -13.15 -3.77
C LEU A 225 24.88 -12.38 -2.94
N ALA A 226 24.70 -12.33 -1.62
CA ALA A 226 25.61 -11.67 -0.70
C ALA A 226 25.38 -12.15 0.74
N THR A 227 26.46 -12.23 1.50
CA THR A 227 26.45 -12.27 2.96
C THR A 227 27.06 -10.98 3.48
N LEU A 228 26.26 -10.16 4.16
CA LEU A 228 26.70 -8.89 4.74
C LEU A 228 26.83 -9.05 6.26
N PRO A 229 28.04 -8.98 6.84
CA PRO A 229 28.23 -9.16 8.27
C PRO A 229 28.01 -7.88 9.08
N GLY A 230 27.66 -8.05 10.36
CA GLY A 230 27.67 -6.99 11.38
C GLY A 230 26.42 -6.12 11.41
N ASN A 231 26.52 -5.01 12.15
CA ASN A 231 25.43 -4.09 12.43
C ASN A 231 25.28 -3.04 11.32
N ARG A 232 24.38 -3.29 10.37
CA ARG A 232 24.22 -2.50 9.14
C ARG A 232 22.75 -2.41 8.74
N ALA A 233 22.48 -1.63 7.69
CA ALA A 233 21.24 -1.70 6.95
C ALA A 233 21.51 -1.77 5.45
N ILE A 234 20.72 -2.58 4.72
CA ILE A 234 20.56 -2.42 3.28
C ILE A 234 19.64 -1.23 3.05
N THR A 235 20.10 -0.25 2.26
CA THR A 235 19.37 0.98 1.95
C THR A 235 18.87 1.00 0.51
N GLY A 236 19.32 0.06 -0.31
CA GLY A 236 18.91 -0.05 -1.70
C GLY A 236 19.37 -1.35 -2.35
N LEU A 237 18.56 -1.85 -3.27
CA LEU A 237 18.83 -3.01 -4.10
C LEU A 237 18.44 -2.67 -5.54
N HIS A 238 19.38 -2.79 -6.48
CA HIS A 238 19.07 -2.84 -7.91
C HIS A 238 19.26 -4.27 -8.41
N CYS A 239 18.30 -4.77 -9.19
CA CYS A 239 18.41 -5.99 -9.98
C CYS A 239 18.47 -5.62 -11.47
N LEU A 240 19.45 -6.18 -12.18
CA LEU A 240 19.69 -5.96 -13.59
C LEU A 240 19.62 -7.32 -14.31
N PRO A 241 18.43 -7.72 -14.77
CA PRO A 241 18.29 -8.97 -15.52
C PRO A 241 18.99 -8.87 -16.88
N ASP A 242 19.59 -9.97 -17.30
CA ASP A 242 20.20 -10.06 -18.63
C ASP A 242 19.15 -10.03 -19.76
N GLN A 243 19.63 -10.06 -21.01
CA GLN A 243 18.74 -10.02 -22.17
C GLN A 243 17.79 -11.22 -22.24
N ARG A 244 18.21 -12.41 -21.77
CA ARG A 244 17.37 -13.60 -21.82
C ARG A 244 16.25 -13.54 -20.78
N VAL A 245 16.57 -13.16 -19.55
CA VAL A 245 15.58 -12.96 -18.49
C VAL A 245 14.58 -11.88 -18.93
N ARG A 246 15.03 -10.80 -19.57
CA ARG A 246 14.15 -9.77 -20.13
C ARG A 246 13.23 -10.28 -21.23
N ALA A 247 13.76 -11.08 -22.16
CA ALA A 247 12.96 -11.66 -23.25
C ALA A 247 11.89 -12.64 -22.74
N GLU A 248 12.12 -13.28 -21.59
CA GLU A 248 11.25 -14.29 -20.98
C GLU A 248 10.64 -13.79 -19.65
N ALA A 249 10.55 -12.46 -19.45
CA ALA A 249 10.37 -11.84 -18.13
C ALA A 249 9.17 -12.35 -17.33
N GLU A 250 8.02 -12.57 -17.98
CA GLU A 250 6.82 -13.07 -17.31
C GLU A 250 7.04 -14.41 -16.60
N ALA A 251 7.69 -15.36 -17.28
CA ALA A 251 8.01 -16.66 -16.68
C ALA A 251 9.26 -16.55 -15.79
N ALA A 252 10.34 -15.98 -16.31
CA ALA A 252 11.64 -15.98 -15.64
C ALA A 252 11.61 -15.25 -14.28
N LEU A 253 10.91 -14.11 -14.17
CA LEU A 253 10.82 -13.38 -12.91
C LEU A 253 9.91 -14.05 -11.88
N ARG A 254 9.02 -14.95 -12.30
CA ARG A 254 8.24 -15.79 -11.38
C ARG A 254 8.85 -17.15 -11.08
N GLU A 255 9.78 -17.63 -11.90
CA GLU A 255 10.60 -18.81 -11.61
C GLU A 255 11.67 -18.49 -10.56
N LEU A 256 12.24 -17.29 -10.65
CA LEU A 256 13.25 -16.78 -9.72
C LEU A 256 12.61 -16.34 -8.40
N VAL A 257 13.25 -16.68 -7.27
CA VAL A 257 12.84 -16.28 -5.91
C VAL A 257 13.97 -15.53 -5.26
N LEU A 258 13.69 -14.33 -4.77
CA LEU A 258 14.55 -13.64 -3.82
C LEU A 258 14.19 -14.09 -2.41
N SER A 259 15.19 -14.54 -1.64
CA SER A 259 15.03 -14.73 -0.21
C SER A 259 16.11 -14.00 0.60
N ILE A 260 15.72 -13.47 1.75
CA ILE A 260 16.64 -12.78 2.67
C ILE A 260 16.40 -13.25 4.11
N HIS A 261 17.48 -13.65 4.76
CA HIS A 261 17.49 -14.05 6.17
C HIS A 261 18.25 -13.01 6.99
N TRP A 262 17.68 -12.62 8.13
CA TRP A 262 18.30 -11.66 9.02
C TRP A 262 18.92 -12.37 10.21
N ASP A 263 20.09 -11.93 10.63
CA ASP A 263 20.72 -12.28 11.90
C ASP A 263 20.88 -13.79 12.19
N GLY A 264 20.98 -14.61 11.13
CA GLY A 264 21.08 -16.06 11.22
C GLY A 264 19.76 -16.77 11.52
N GLU A 265 18.61 -16.13 11.26
CA GLU A 265 17.30 -16.77 11.27
C GLU A 265 17.25 -17.93 10.27
N ALA A 266 16.56 -19.01 10.65
CA ALA A 266 16.44 -20.22 9.84
C ALA A 266 15.45 -20.06 8.69
N GLU A 267 14.39 -19.26 8.91
CA GLU A 267 13.36 -18.97 7.92
C GLU A 267 13.60 -17.58 7.31
N PRO A 268 13.30 -17.40 6.01
CA PRO A 268 13.49 -16.11 5.36
C PRO A 268 12.41 -15.12 5.80
N SER A 269 12.83 -13.93 6.22
CA SER A 269 11.91 -12.81 6.47
C SER A 269 11.44 -12.13 5.17
N VAL A 270 12.22 -12.26 4.10
CA VAL A 270 11.80 -11.88 2.74
C VAL A 270 11.74 -13.15 1.90
N TRP A 271 10.58 -13.44 1.32
CA TRP A 271 10.41 -14.52 0.35
C TRP A 271 9.38 -14.11 -0.70
N SER A 272 9.84 -13.94 -1.95
CA SER A 272 8.97 -13.50 -3.03
C SER A 272 9.52 -13.89 -4.40
N PRO A 273 8.65 -14.20 -5.40
CA PRO A 273 9.08 -14.22 -6.79
C PRO A 273 9.74 -12.89 -7.14
N LEU A 274 10.83 -12.94 -7.91
CA LEU A 274 11.71 -11.79 -8.10
C LEU A 274 10.98 -10.58 -8.69
N GLY A 275 10.09 -10.78 -9.66
CA GLY A 275 9.31 -9.69 -10.28
C GLY A 275 8.30 -9.08 -9.30
N ASP A 276 7.52 -9.94 -8.65
CA ASP A 276 6.48 -9.58 -7.70
C ASP A 276 7.06 -8.80 -6.50
N PHE A 277 8.28 -9.12 -6.02
CA PHE A 277 8.98 -8.34 -4.99
C PHE A 277 9.12 -6.86 -5.33
N PHE A 278 9.34 -6.53 -6.60
CA PHE A 278 9.46 -5.16 -7.11
C PHE A 278 8.10 -4.54 -7.49
N GLY A 279 6.99 -5.16 -7.09
CA GLY A 279 5.64 -4.59 -7.13
C GLY A 279 5.03 -4.50 -8.53
N ALA A 280 5.43 -5.35 -9.47
CA ALA A 280 4.64 -5.53 -10.68
C ALA A 280 4.71 -6.96 -11.20
N ALA A 281 3.54 -7.45 -11.62
CA ALA A 281 3.38 -8.67 -12.38
C ALA A 281 2.33 -8.47 -13.48
N PRO A 282 2.40 -9.20 -14.60
CA PRO A 282 3.46 -10.11 -15.00
C PRO A 282 4.69 -9.37 -15.58
N GLY A 283 5.87 -9.96 -15.40
CA GLY A 283 7.09 -9.54 -16.08
C GLY A 283 7.60 -8.15 -15.66
N ILE A 284 8.33 -7.48 -16.55
CA ILE A 284 8.89 -6.15 -16.32
C ILE A 284 7.88 -5.11 -16.80
N GLN A 285 7.33 -4.32 -15.87
CA GLN A 285 6.39 -3.23 -16.16
C GLN A 285 6.99 -1.93 -15.63
N PRO A 286 7.52 -1.04 -16.50
CA PRO A 286 8.15 0.19 -16.01
C PRO A 286 7.19 1.08 -15.24
N TYR A 287 7.52 1.39 -13.99
CA TYR A 287 6.79 2.31 -13.12
C TYR A 287 7.70 2.78 -11.98
N ARG A 288 7.36 3.90 -11.35
CA ARG A 288 8.14 4.40 -10.20
C ARG A 288 7.29 4.72 -8.98
N ALA A 289 7.51 3.97 -7.89
CA ALA A 289 7.09 4.35 -6.55
C ALA A 289 8.29 4.75 -5.69
N LEU A 290 8.05 5.19 -4.45
CA LEU A 290 9.13 5.53 -3.53
C LEU A 290 9.95 4.28 -3.11
N PRO A 291 9.32 3.21 -2.56
CA PRO A 291 10.09 2.10 -2.03
C PRO A 291 10.48 1.03 -3.05
N VAL A 292 9.74 0.86 -4.15
CA VAL A 292 10.04 -0.14 -5.19
C VAL A 292 9.64 0.37 -6.57
N GLY A 293 10.20 -0.23 -7.62
CA GLY A 293 9.76 0.00 -8.99
C GLY A 293 10.64 -0.69 -10.04
N MET A 294 10.36 -0.39 -11.30
CA MET A 294 11.07 -0.95 -12.44
C MET A 294 11.33 0.15 -13.48
N THR A 295 12.54 0.19 -14.02
CA THR A 295 12.91 1.02 -15.17
C THR A 295 13.26 0.12 -16.35
N ASP A 296 13.58 0.72 -17.49
CA ASP A 296 14.07 -0.02 -18.64
C ASP A 296 15.41 -0.74 -18.33
N GLU A 297 16.19 -0.22 -17.39
CA GLU A 297 17.54 -0.69 -17.04
C GLU A 297 17.62 -1.59 -15.82
N PHE A 298 16.81 -1.35 -14.79
CA PHE A 298 16.88 -2.09 -13.53
C PHE A 298 15.53 -2.13 -12.79
N LEU A 299 15.36 -3.16 -11.96
CA LEU A 299 14.32 -3.21 -10.93
C LEU A 299 14.95 -2.71 -9.62
N TYR A 300 14.23 -1.94 -8.82
CA TYR A 300 14.79 -1.36 -7.59
C TYR A 300 13.90 -1.54 -6.38
N SER A 301 14.55 -1.69 -5.22
CA SER A 301 13.96 -1.58 -3.89
C SER A 301 14.80 -0.61 -3.07
N HIS A 302 14.15 0.30 -2.37
CA HIS A 302 14.71 1.30 -1.45
C HIS A 302 14.29 1.07 0.00
N TRP A 303 13.58 -0.04 0.27
CA TRP A 303 13.23 -0.41 1.64
C TRP A 303 14.50 -0.43 2.52
N PHE A 304 14.39 0.17 3.70
CA PHE A 304 15.47 0.18 4.67
C PHE A 304 15.46 -1.11 5.48
N MET A 305 16.45 -1.98 5.31
CA MET A 305 16.46 -3.32 5.90
C MET A 305 17.61 -3.44 6.92
N PRO A 306 17.40 -3.12 8.20
CA PRO A 306 18.45 -3.20 9.21
C PRO A 306 18.65 -4.63 9.72
N PHE A 307 19.86 -4.94 10.14
CA PHE A 307 20.27 -6.22 10.74
C PHE A 307 21.47 -6.01 11.68
N ALA A 308 21.57 -6.80 12.74
CA ALA A 308 22.53 -6.62 13.82
C ALA A 308 23.77 -7.52 13.69
N ARG A 309 23.57 -8.77 13.28
CA ARG A 309 24.61 -9.81 13.16
C ARG A 309 24.98 -10.07 11.71
N GLY A 310 24.01 -10.03 10.81
CA GLY A 310 24.27 -10.16 9.38
C GLY A 310 23.00 -10.34 8.54
N ALA A 311 23.16 -10.23 7.22
CA ALA A 311 22.11 -10.51 6.25
C ALA A 311 22.61 -11.52 5.22
N GLU A 312 21.79 -12.50 4.89
CA GLU A 312 22.06 -13.51 3.86
C GLU A 312 21.00 -13.42 2.77
N LEU A 313 21.43 -12.97 1.58
CA LEU A 313 20.58 -12.82 0.41
C LEU A 313 20.82 -13.99 -0.53
N ARG A 314 19.76 -14.64 -0.99
CA ARG A 314 19.82 -15.75 -1.95
C ARG A 314 18.89 -15.54 -3.13
N LEU A 315 19.30 -16.09 -4.26
CA LEU A 315 18.47 -16.20 -5.45
C LEU A 315 18.32 -17.67 -5.81
N GLN A 316 17.08 -18.14 -5.81
CA GLN A 316 16.71 -19.48 -6.23
C GLN A 316 16.04 -19.43 -7.60
N ASN A 317 16.32 -20.42 -8.43
CA ASN A 317 15.74 -20.60 -9.75
C ASN A 317 14.99 -21.92 -9.77
N ASP A 318 13.68 -21.88 -9.63
CA ASP A 318 12.85 -23.09 -9.71
C ASP A 318 12.53 -23.49 -11.16
N GLY A 319 12.89 -22.64 -12.13
CA GLY A 319 12.66 -22.90 -13.54
C GLY A 319 13.59 -23.97 -14.13
N GLU A 320 13.26 -24.38 -15.35
CA GLU A 320 14.02 -25.40 -16.11
C GLU A 320 15.20 -24.80 -16.90
N VAL A 321 15.37 -23.48 -16.84
CA VAL A 321 16.34 -22.72 -17.63
C VAL A 321 17.24 -21.94 -16.69
N GLU A 322 18.55 -22.05 -16.88
CA GLU A 322 19.54 -21.22 -16.18
C GLU A 322 19.32 -19.72 -16.46
N ARG A 323 19.41 -18.89 -15.41
CA ARG A 323 19.16 -17.45 -15.48
C ARG A 323 20.37 -16.66 -15.00
N SER A 324 20.75 -15.60 -15.73
CA SER A 324 21.84 -14.69 -15.33
C SER A 324 21.32 -13.29 -15.04
N LEU A 325 21.75 -12.72 -13.91
CA LEU A 325 21.36 -11.39 -13.44
C LEU A 325 22.53 -10.73 -12.70
N ALA A 326 22.54 -9.41 -12.66
CA ALA A 326 23.41 -8.66 -11.75
C ALA A 326 22.60 -7.96 -10.68
N PHE A 327 23.19 -7.76 -9.50
CA PHE A 327 22.63 -6.97 -8.43
C PHE A 327 23.64 -5.94 -7.95
N ARG A 328 23.12 -4.80 -7.51
CA ARG A 328 23.87 -3.77 -6.79
C ARG A 328 23.17 -3.56 -5.45
N ILE A 329 23.86 -3.88 -4.37
CA ILE A 329 23.32 -3.83 -3.00
C ILE A 329 24.00 -2.67 -2.28
N ALA A 330 23.25 -1.62 -1.97
CA ALA A 330 23.70 -0.52 -1.14
C ALA A 330 23.47 -0.86 0.33
N SER A 331 24.53 -0.80 1.14
CA SER A 331 24.43 -1.00 2.58
C SER A 331 25.32 -0.05 3.36
N ARG A 332 24.93 0.31 4.57
CA ARG A 332 25.71 1.21 5.44
C ARG A 332 25.75 0.70 6.88
N PRO A 333 26.83 0.97 7.63
CA PRO A 333 26.86 0.70 9.07
C PRO A 333 25.80 1.53 9.80
N LEU A 334 25.31 0.99 10.92
CA LEU A 334 24.39 1.71 11.80
C LEU A 334 25.11 2.18 13.07
N ALA A 335 24.85 3.44 13.45
CA ALA A 335 25.37 4.01 14.68
C ALA A 335 24.64 3.48 15.93
N GLN A 336 23.34 3.22 15.80
CA GLN A 336 22.54 2.53 16.81
C GLN A 336 22.61 1.02 16.60
N ASP A 337 22.35 0.26 17.66
CA ASP A 337 22.24 -1.19 17.56
C ASP A 337 20.96 -1.58 16.82
N ALA A 338 21.08 -2.35 15.74
CA ALA A 338 19.95 -2.82 14.96
C ALA A 338 19.10 -3.85 15.73
N ASP A 339 19.57 -4.41 16.84
CA ASP A 339 18.72 -5.21 17.75
C ASP A 339 17.57 -4.38 18.35
N GLU A 340 17.67 -3.05 18.35
CA GLU A 340 16.59 -2.14 18.76
C GLU A 340 15.62 -1.79 17.61
N LEU A 341 15.90 -2.25 16.39
CA LEU A 341 15.09 -2.02 15.20
C LEU A 341 14.30 -3.26 14.80
N LEU A 342 13.18 -3.04 14.12
CA LEU A 342 12.41 -4.08 13.45
C LEU A 342 13.17 -4.60 12.22
N ARG A 343 12.88 -5.82 11.80
CA ARG A 343 13.35 -6.43 10.55
C ARG A 343 12.34 -6.21 9.44
N PHE A 344 12.83 -6.02 8.22
CA PHE A 344 11.99 -5.88 7.04
C PHE A 344 11.51 -7.25 6.55
N HIS A 345 10.24 -7.35 6.21
CA HIS A 345 9.63 -8.53 5.63
C HIS A 345 8.91 -8.19 4.33
N ALA A 346 8.94 -9.14 3.40
CA ALA A 346 8.17 -9.08 2.17
C ALA A 346 7.78 -10.50 1.77
N MET A 347 6.49 -10.82 1.91
CA MET A 347 5.98 -12.18 1.73
C MET A 347 4.98 -12.25 0.60
N TRP A 348 5.26 -13.12 -0.37
CA TRP A 348 4.35 -13.41 -1.48
C TRP A 348 3.44 -14.59 -1.14
N HIS A 349 2.15 -14.48 -1.46
CA HIS A 349 1.24 -15.61 -1.36
C HIS A 349 0.01 -15.51 -2.27
N ARG A 350 -0.74 -16.62 -2.32
CA ARG A 350 -2.04 -16.75 -2.97
C ARG A 350 -3.03 -17.42 -2.02
N ASP A 351 -4.15 -16.77 -1.78
CA ASP A 351 -5.27 -17.32 -1.02
C ASP A 351 -4.89 -17.85 0.39
N ALA A 352 -3.76 -17.43 0.96
CA ALA A 352 -3.32 -17.85 2.28
C ALA A 352 -4.28 -17.29 3.35
N PHE A 353 -4.62 -18.13 4.34
CA PHE A 353 -5.49 -17.80 5.47
C PHE A 353 -6.94 -17.46 5.12
N VAL A 354 -7.42 -17.72 3.91
CA VAL A 354 -8.83 -17.46 3.51
C VAL A 354 -9.80 -18.23 4.42
N GLU A 355 -9.43 -19.44 4.85
CA GLU A 355 -10.21 -20.25 5.79
C GLU A 355 -10.36 -19.58 7.16
N LYS A 356 -9.40 -18.73 7.58
CA LYS A 356 -9.50 -17.96 8.82
C LYS A 356 -10.58 -16.90 8.71
N SER A 357 -10.65 -16.16 7.59
CA SER A 357 -11.72 -15.18 7.34
C SER A 357 -13.10 -15.86 7.33
N MET A 358 -13.22 -16.97 6.59
CA MET A 358 -14.47 -17.75 6.50
C MET A 358 -14.90 -18.30 7.87
N GLY A 359 -13.96 -18.87 8.63
CA GLY A 359 -14.24 -19.39 9.97
C GLY A 359 -14.71 -18.32 10.97
N ASN A 360 -14.43 -17.05 10.69
CA ASN A 360 -14.89 -15.90 11.47
C ASN A 360 -16.20 -15.28 10.96
N GLY A 361 -16.83 -15.85 9.92
CA GLY A 361 -18.03 -15.30 9.29
C GLY A 361 -17.77 -14.06 8.44
N ARG A 362 -16.54 -13.92 7.91
CA ARG A 362 -16.10 -12.84 7.03
C ARG A 362 -15.68 -13.39 5.68
N ASP A 363 -16.52 -14.23 5.08
CA ASP A 363 -16.23 -15.04 3.90
C ASP A 363 -15.73 -14.23 2.68
N ILE A 364 -16.08 -12.96 2.59
CA ILE A 364 -15.67 -12.06 1.52
C ILE A 364 -14.26 -11.47 1.71
N ASP A 365 -13.73 -11.44 2.93
CA ASP A 365 -12.44 -10.85 3.26
C ASP A 365 -11.29 -11.76 2.78
N TRP A 366 -10.59 -11.35 1.72
CA TRP A 366 -9.37 -11.99 1.24
C TRP A 366 -8.15 -11.44 2.00
N PRO A 367 -7.38 -12.28 2.73
CA PRO A 367 -6.25 -11.78 3.53
C PRO A 367 -5.11 -11.26 2.67
N ILE A 368 -4.61 -10.05 3.00
CA ILE A 368 -3.35 -9.49 2.50
C ILE A 368 -2.19 -9.88 3.42
N LEU A 369 -2.41 -9.76 4.74
CA LEU A 369 -1.39 -10.03 5.75
C LEU A 369 -2.02 -10.51 7.05
N ASN A 370 -1.51 -11.58 7.63
CA ASN A 370 -1.88 -12.10 8.94
C ASN A 370 -0.62 -12.40 9.74
N VAL A 371 -0.32 -11.58 10.75
CA VAL A 371 0.90 -11.72 11.54
C VAL A 371 0.63 -11.45 13.01
N GLU A 372 1.36 -12.16 13.86
CA GLU A 372 1.49 -11.86 15.29
C GLU A 372 2.83 -11.19 15.55
N GLY A 373 2.90 -10.42 16.64
CA GLY A 373 4.11 -9.69 17.01
C GLY A 373 3.94 -8.19 17.08
N ARG A 374 5.05 -7.48 17.17
CA ARG A 374 5.12 -6.02 17.21
C ARG A 374 5.79 -5.53 15.93
N GLY A 375 5.12 -4.65 15.21
CA GLY A 375 5.56 -4.31 13.87
C GLY A 375 4.79 -3.17 13.22
N ARG A 376 5.01 -3.00 11.92
CA ARG A 376 4.36 -1.99 11.08
C ARG A 376 4.02 -2.56 9.72
N PHE A 377 2.76 -2.48 9.30
CA PHE A 377 2.38 -2.76 7.91
C PHE A 377 2.65 -1.52 7.05
N CYS A 378 3.36 -1.71 5.94
CA CYS A 378 3.94 -0.62 5.15
C CYS A 378 3.48 -0.62 3.68
N GLY A 379 2.65 -1.57 3.27
CA GLY A 379 2.05 -1.56 1.94
C GLY A 379 1.86 -2.93 1.32
N VAL A 380 1.33 -2.88 0.10
CA VAL A 380 0.95 -4.05 -0.67
C VAL A 380 1.20 -3.81 -2.15
N ALA A 381 1.73 -4.84 -2.81
CA ALA A 381 1.58 -5.04 -4.24
C ALA A 381 0.53 -6.12 -4.46
N LEU A 382 -0.53 -5.80 -5.18
CA LEU A 382 -1.62 -6.72 -5.50
C LEU A 382 -1.63 -6.95 -7.01
N HIS A 383 -1.58 -8.21 -7.40
CA HIS A 383 -1.77 -8.63 -8.77
C HIS A 383 -3.06 -9.45 -8.88
N VAL A 384 -3.87 -9.07 -9.85
CA VAL A 384 -5.16 -9.67 -10.14
C VAL A 384 -5.15 -10.18 -11.57
N TRP A 385 -5.34 -11.49 -11.73
CA TRP A 385 -5.64 -12.06 -13.03
C TRP A 385 -7.15 -12.26 -13.16
N ASN A 386 -7.80 -11.32 -13.84
CA ASN A 386 -9.24 -11.31 -14.06
C ASN A 386 -9.54 -11.50 -15.55
N ARG A 387 -10.05 -12.67 -15.93
CA ARG A 387 -10.25 -13.08 -17.33
C ARG A 387 -11.70 -13.48 -17.55
N TRP A 388 -12.28 -13.03 -18.66
CA TRP A 388 -13.66 -13.38 -19.02
C TRP A 388 -13.88 -13.60 -20.51
N GLU A 389 -14.85 -14.45 -20.84
CA GLU A 389 -15.33 -14.59 -22.22
C GLU A 389 -15.94 -13.26 -22.69
N ILE A 390 -15.57 -12.83 -23.90
CA ILE A 390 -16.13 -11.62 -24.50
C ILE A 390 -17.62 -11.88 -24.78
N PRO A 391 -18.55 -11.05 -24.24
CA PRO A 391 -19.97 -11.26 -24.47
C PRO A 391 -20.32 -11.24 -25.97
N ALA A 392 -21.19 -12.16 -26.37
CA ALA A 392 -21.69 -12.21 -27.75
C ALA A 392 -22.59 -11.01 -28.10
N GLU A 393 -23.27 -10.45 -27.10
CA GLU A 393 -24.06 -9.24 -27.26
C GLU A 393 -23.11 -8.02 -27.38
N PRO A 394 -23.23 -7.21 -28.45
CA PRO A 394 -22.42 -6.02 -28.59
C PRO A 394 -22.78 -5.00 -27.51
N PRO A 395 -21.78 -4.30 -26.94
CA PRO A 395 -22.04 -3.29 -25.93
C PRO A 395 -22.73 -2.06 -26.52
N SER A 396 -23.49 -1.34 -25.68
CA SER A 396 -24.10 -0.05 -26.05
C SER A 396 -23.09 1.09 -26.20
N SER A 397 -21.87 0.91 -25.67
CA SER A 397 -20.74 1.84 -25.74
C SER A 397 -19.42 1.06 -25.82
N TRP A 398 -18.27 1.71 -26.01
CA TRP A 398 -16.99 1.04 -26.24
C TRP A 398 -16.63 0.00 -25.13
N TRP A 399 -15.94 -1.08 -25.51
CA TRP A 399 -15.63 -2.32 -24.76
C TRP A 399 -16.81 -3.15 -24.28
N TYR A 400 -17.27 -2.92 -23.05
CA TYR A 400 -18.23 -3.79 -22.35
C TYR A 400 -19.41 -3.01 -21.81
N GLY A 401 -19.60 -1.76 -22.23
CA GLY A 401 -20.61 -0.85 -21.70
C GLY A 401 -20.16 -0.12 -20.43
N ARG A 402 -21.04 0.74 -19.89
CA ARG A 402 -20.72 1.63 -18.77
C ARG A 402 -21.78 1.53 -17.68
N GLY A 403 -21.35 1.53 -16.41
CA GLY A 403 -22.25 1.48 -15.27
C GLY A 403 -23.23 0.30 -15.34
N ARG A 404 -24.54 0.58 -15.42
CA ARG A 404 -25.59 -0.45 -15.49
C ARG A 404 -25.82 -1.01 -16.89
N ASP A 405 -25.36 -0.32 -17.92
CA ASP A 405 -25.55 -0.72 -19.32
C ASP A 405 -24.38 -1.57 -19.83
N LYS A 406 -23.77 -2.37 -18.92
CA LYS A 406 -22.65 -3.25 -19.20
C LYS A 406 -23.12 -4.62 -19.69
N THR A 407 -22.45 -5.18 -20.70
CA THR A 407 -22.75 -6.53 -21.22
C THR A 407 -22.14 -7.63 -20.37
N ILE A 408 -21.21 -7.28 -19.47
CA ILE A 408 -20.66 -8.18 -18.46
C ILE A 408 -20.26 -7.40 -17.21
N ASP A 409 -20.53 -7.97 -16.05
CA ASP A 409 -20.04 -7.44 -14.78
C ASP A 409 -18.60 -7.91 -14.53
N TRP A 410 -17.63 -7.24 -15.15
CA TRP A 410 -16.22 -7.66 -15.12
C TRP A 410 -15.42 -7.11 -13.94
N TRP A 411 -15.88 -6.03 -13.29
CA TRP A 411 -15.06 -5.27 -12.35
C TRP A 411 -14.71 -6.08 -11.09
N TRP A 412 -13.42 -6.18 -10.78
CA TRP A 412 -12.91 -6.97 -9.66
C TRP A 412 -12.80 -6.17 -8.36
N GLY A 413 -12.60 -4.86 -8.47
CA GLY A 413 -12.13 -4.01 -7.38
C GLY A 413 -13.21 -3.31 -6.56
N GLU A 414 -14.46 -3.77 -6.54
CA GLU A 414 -15.47 -3.22 -5.60
C GLU A 414 -15.09 -3.45 -4.13
N GLY A 415 -14.14 -4.34 -3.85
CA GLY A 415 -13.90 -4.83 -2.50
C GLY A 415 -13.20 -3.85 -1.55
N ASP A 416 -13.79 -3.65 -0.37
CA ASP A 416 -13.25 -2.83 0.71
C ASP A 416 -12.02 -3.43 1.38
N GLU A 417 -10.99 -2.63 1.64
CA GLU A 417 -9.92 -2.98 2.56
C GLU A 417 -10.40 -2.94 4.02
N LYS A 418 -9.95 -3.90 4.83
CA LYS A 418 -10.29 -3.97 6.26
C LYS A 418 -9.07 -4.35 7.07
N PHE A 419 -8.59 -3.45 7.93
CA PHE A 419 -7.39 -3.68 8.75
C PHE A 419 -7.75 -3.78 10.22
N PHE A 420 -7.42 -4.93 10.81
CA PHE A 420 -7.62 -5.27 12.20
C PHE A 420 -6.29 -5.22 12.95
N VAL A 421 -6.15 -4.25 13.84
CA VAL A 421 -4.96 -4.04 14.67
C VAL A 421 -5.17 -4.62 16.07
N ASP A 422 -4.20 -5.38 16.55
CA ASP A 422 -4.08 -5.88 17.93
C ASP A 422 -5.32 -6.65 18.44
N GLY A 423 -6.00 -7.37 17.55
CA GLY A 423 -7.13 -8.25 17.87
C GLY A 423 -8.47 -7.54 17.99
N GLU A 424 -8.59 -6.34 17.43
CA GLU A 424 -9.88 -5.64 17.34
C GLU A 424 -10.95 -6.46 16.64
N LYS A 425 -12.22 -6.18 16.97
CA LYS A 425 -13.38 -6.88 16.40
C LYS A 425 -14.08 -6.08 15.31
N PHE A 426 -13.82 -4.79 15.25
CA PHE A 426 -14.23 -3.93 14.14
C PHE A 426 -12.98 -3.20 13.69
N PRO A 427 -12.68 -3.17 12.38
CA PRO A 427 -11.39 -2.72 11.89
C PRO A 427 -11.24 -1.20 12.05
N SER A 428 -10.03 -0.76 12.43
CA SER A 428 -9.64 0.65 12.51
C SER A 428 -9.53 1.31 11.13
N THR A 429 -9.45 0.50 10.07
CA THR A 429 -9.52 0.92 8.66
C THR A 429 -10.60 0.10 7.99
N PHE A 430 -11.60 0.77 7.41
CA PHE A 430 -12.67 0.15 6.62
C PHE A 430 -12.84 0.96 5.33
N GLY A 431 -12.64 0.31 4.19
CA GLY A 431 -12.58 0.87 2.85
C GLY A 431 -13.90 1.28 2.19
N THR A 432 -13.83 1.56 0.89
CA THR A 432 -15.01 1.80 0.02
C THR A 432 -14.90 1.17 -1.37
N GLY A 433 -13.81 0.42 -1.62
CA GLY A 433 -13.43 -0.12 -2.91
C GLY A 433 -11.92 -0.34 -3.00
N SER A 434 -11.50 -1.36 -3.75
CA SER A 434 -10.10 -1.69 -3.94
C SER A 434 -9.39 -0.59 -4.73
N GLU A 435 -10.06 0.02 -5.72
CA GLU A 435 -9.49 1.17 -6.42
C GLU A 435 -9.33 2.39 -5.53
N ASP A 436 -10.27 2.59 -4.62
CA ASP A 436 -10.34 3.72 -3.71
C ASP A 436 -9.19 3.65 -2.67
N TYR A 437 -8.95 2.45 -2.16
CA TYR A 437 -7.81 2.11 -1.31
C TYR A 437 -6.48 2.46 -1.99
N ILE A 438 -6.27 1.95 -3.21
CA ILE A 438 -5.06 2.25 -4.00
C ILE A 438 -4.97 3.76 -4.22
N GLY A 439 -6.07 4.39 -4.60
CA GLY A 439 -6.22 5.84 -4.74
C GLY A 439 -6.68 6.30 -6.12
N TYR A 440 -7.14 5.40 -6.98
CA TYR A 440 -7.88 5.77 -8.19
C TYR A 440 -9.39 5.66 -7.96
N ALA A 441 -10.20 5.82 -9.00
CA ALA A 441 -11.65 5.82 -8.84
C ALA A 441 -12.38 5.28 -10.08
N TRP A 442 -13.63 4.87 -9.87
CA TRP A 442 -14.58 4.48 -10.93
C TRP A 442 -14.05 3.34 -11.80
N ALA A 443 -13.50 2.30 -11.17
CA ALA A 443 -12.85 1.17 -11.85
C ALA A 443 -11.72 1.55 -12.83
N ALA A 444 -11.33 2.81 -12.90
CA ALA A 444 -10.62 3.37 -14.06
C ALA A 444 -11.30 3.02 -15.41
N GLU A 445 -12.65 3.04 -15.44
CA GLU A 445 -13.50 2.63 -16.57
C GLU A 445 -12.88 2.99 -17.93
N PRO A 446 -12.88 2.06 -18.90
CA PRO A 446 -11.89 2.07 -19.95
C PRO A 446 -11.99 3.24 -20.96
N PRO A 447 -10.89 3.59 -21.67
CA PRO A 447 -9.61 2.87 -21.74
C PRO A 447 -8.90 2.88 -20.40
N PHE A 448 -8.52 1.69 -19.89
CA PHE A 448 -7.86 1.62 -18.59
C PHE A 448 -6.48 2.30 -18.70
N PRO A 449 -6.25 3.38 -17.94
CA PRO A 449 -4.96 4.04 -17.89
C PRO A 449 -4.01 3.28 -16.97
N ILE A 450 -2.71 3.36 -17.26
CA ILE A 450 -1.67 3.09 -16.26
C ILE A 450 -1.25 4.40 -15.60
N PHE A 451 -0.77 4.32 -14.37
CA PHE A 451 -0.23 5.48 -13.65
C PHE A 451 0.81 5.07 -12.62
N ASP A 452 1.69 6.00 -12.27
CA ASP A 452 2.58 5.87 -11.12
C ASP A 452 2.55 7.12 -10.25
N SER A 453 2.89 6.94 -8.98
CA SER A 453 3.10 8.00 -8.00
C SER A 453 4.02 7.49 -6.89
N PRO A 454 4.49 8.33 -5.97
CA PRO A 454 5.33 7.86 -4.88
C PRO A 454 4.69 6.78 -4.00
N PHE A 455 3.35 6.80 -3.83
CA PHE A 455 2.64 5.98 -2.85
C PHE A 455 1.64 5.00 -3.47
N ALA A 456 1.17 5.25 -4.69
CA ALA A 456 0.14 4.46 -5.35
C ALA A 456 0.38 4.33 -6.87
N CYS A 457 0.29 3.11 -7.40
CA CYS A 457 0.57 2.82 -8.80
C CYS A 457 -0.42 1.82 -9.39
N GLN A 458 -0.62 1.88 -10.71
CA GLN A 458 -1.17 0.81 -11.53
C GLN A 458 -0.16 0.54 -12.67
N PRO A 459 0.89 -0.26 -12.41
CA PRO A 459 1.95 -0.49 -13.39
C PRO A 459 1.47 -1.17 -14.67
N PHE A 460 0.42 -2.01 -14.57
CA PHE A 460 -0.08 -2.75 -15.71
C PHE A 460 -1.58 -3.01 -15.62
N THR A 461 -2.25 -2.85 -16.76
CA THR A 461 -3.58 -3.37 -17.06
C THR A 461 -3.76 -3.41 -18.58
N PRO A 462 -4.38 -4.44 -19.16
CA PRO A 462 -4.85 -4.41 -20.54
C PRO A 462 -5.77 -3.21 -20.76
N ILE A 463 -5.78 -2.70 -21.98
CA ILE A 463 -6.59 -1.53 -22.35
C ILE A 463 -8.10 -1.79 -22.21
N ASP A 464 -8.51 -3.07 -22.28
CA ASP A 464 -9.86 -3.58 -22.05
C ASP A 464 -10.04 -4.21 -20.66
N GLY A 465 -9.00 -4.24 -19.83
CA GLY A 465 -9.00 -4.80 -18.47
C GLY A 465 -9.10 -6.31 -18.38
N ASN A 466 -9.17 -7.03 -19.52
CA ASN A 466 -9.38 -8.47 -19.57
C ASN A 466 -8.03 -9.20 -19.48
N GLY A 467 -7.59 -9.49 -18.26
CA GLY A 467 -6.33 -10.18 -17.99
C GLY A 467 -5.69 -9.69 -16.69
N HIS A 468 -4.40 -9.41 -16.77
CA HIS A 468 -3.60 -9.04 -15.60
C HIS A 468 -3.81 -7.58 -15.19
N THR A 469 -3.99 -7.30 -13.92
CA THR A 469 -3.96 -5.96 -13.34
C THR A 469 -2.96 -5.97 -12.20
N SER A 470 -1.98 -5.07 -12.22
CA SER A 470 -1.09 -4.83 -11.09
C SER A 470 -1.41 -3.48 -10.47
N VAL A 471 -1.55 -3.44 -9.16
CA VAL A 471 -1.74 -2.21 -8.39
C VAL A 471 -0.91 -2.25 -7.11
N ASN A 472 -0.44 -1.08 -6.69
CA ASN A 472 0.38 -0.95 -5.48
C ASN A 472 -0.15 0.16 -4.59
N ARG A 473 -0.06 -0.05 -3.27
CA ARG A 473 -0.23 1.00 -2.26
C ARG A 473 0.83 0.87 -1.17
N PHE A 474 1.59 1.93 -0.94
CA PHE A 474 2.64 2.01 0.07
C PHE A 474 2.25 2.99 1.17
N HIS A 475 2.29 2.51 2.41
CA HIS A 475 2.01 3.27 3.62
C HIS A 475 3.33 3.73 4.24
N ILE A 476 3.70 5.00 3.99
CA ILE A 476 5.00 5.55 4.40
C ILE A 476 4.84 6.43 5.63
N ALA A 477 4.16 7.57 5.53
CA ALA A 477 3.84 8.38 6.72
C ALA A 477 2.62 7.82 7.46
N ASP A 478 1.73 7.14 6.73
CA ASP A 478 0.50 6.51 7.17
C ASP A 478 0.65 4.99 7.40
N ASP A 479 1.85 4.52 7.79
CA ASP A 479 2.09 3.13 8.19
C ASP A 479 1.13 2.67 9.29
N ILE A 480 0.86 1.36 9.35
CA ILE A 480 -0.07 0.80 10.33
C ILE A 480 0.72 0.09 11.44
N PRO A 481 0.98 0.74 12.58
CA PRO A 481 1.68 0.12 13.70
C PRO A 481 0.79 -0.86 14.44
N PHE A 482 1.38 -1.95 14.92
CA PHE A 482 0.72 -2.94 15.77
C PHE A 482 1.66 -3.42 16.88
N GLN A 483 1.11 -3.69 18.06
CA GLN A 483 1.87 -4.13 19.24
C GLN A 483 1.81 -5.64 19.48
N ARG A 484 0.77 -6.31 18.96
CA ARG A 484 0.50 -7.73 19.19
C ARG A 484 0.16 -8.49 17.91
N SER A 485 -0.58 -7.89 16.99
CA SER A 485 -1.01 -8.59 15.77
C SER A 485 -1.54 -7.63 14.72
N PHE A 486 -1.42 -8.01 13.46
CA PHE A 486 -2.08 -7.33 12.35
C PHE A 486 -2.78 -8.34 11.46
N GLU A 487 -4.03 -8.03 11.12
CA GLU A 487 -4.77 -8.75 10.10
C GLU A 487 -5.35 -7.75 9.11
N GLY A 488 -4.73 -7.67 7.92
CA GLY A 488 -5.19 -6.84 6.82
C GLY A 488 -5.85 -7.70 5.76
N CYS A 489 -7.05 -7.31 5.32
CA CYS A 489 -7.81 -7.97 4.28
C CYS A 489 -8.28 -6.97 3.22
N ILE A 490 -8.68 -7.49 2.06
CA ILE A 490 -9.45 -6.78 1.04
C ILE A 490 -10.60 -7.67 0.59
N GLU A 491 -11.79 -7.12 0.41
CA GLU A 491 -12.92 -7.92 -0.05
C GLU A 491 -12.71 -8.45 -1.47
N LYS A 492 -13.27 -9.64 -1.71
CA LYS A 492 -13.24 -10.30 -3.01
C LYS A 492 -14.63 -10.76 -3.40
N TYR A 493 -15.37 -9.90 -4.09
CA TYR A 493 -16.73 -10.20 -4.59
C TYR A 493 -16.75 -11.27 -5.68
N LYS A 494 -15.66 -11.40 -6.44
CA LYS A 494 -15.52 -12.43 -7.48
C LYS A 494 -14.71 -13.59 -6.94
N GLY A 495 -15.35 -14.74 -6.78
CA GLY A 495 -14.64 -15.99 -6.50
C GLY A 495 -13.61 -16.31 -7.59
N ASN A 496 -12.69 -17.24 -7.30
CA ASN A 496 -11.64 -17.68 -8.24
C ASN A 496 -12.20 -18.11 -9.60
N ARG A 497 -13.45 -18.60 -9.62
CA ARG A 497 -14.28 -18.76 -10.82
C ARG A 497 -15.56 -17.96 -10.66
N TRP A 498 -16.00 -17.30 -11.73
CA TRP A 498 -17.22 -16.49 -11.73
C TRP A 498 -17.95 -16.51 -13.08
N GLY A 499 -19.08 -15.83 -13.17
CA GLY A 499 -19.98 -15.84 -14.33
C GLY A 499 -20.95 -17.03 -14.30
N ASP A 500 -22.01 -16.96 -15.10
CA ASP A 500 -23.13 -17.92 -15.06
C ASP A 500 -22.70 -19.38 -15.28
N ARG A 501 -21.60 -19.59 -16.01
CA ARG A 501 -21.03 -20.90 -16.30
C ARG A 501 -19.78 -21.23 -15.48
N GLY A 502 -19.28 -20.32 -14.65
CA GLY A 502 -18.02 -20.50 -13.90
C GLY A 502 -16.76 -20.59 -14.79
N GLU A 503 -16.85 -20.06 -16.01
CA GLU A 503 -15.79 -20.09 -17.02
C GLU A 503 -14.87 -18.86 -16.93
N ASN A 504 -15.29 -17.80 -16.25
CA ASN A 504 -14.46 -16.64 -15.99
C ASN A 504 -13.61 -16.84 -14.73
N HIS A 505 -12.51 -16.13 -14.64
CA HIS A 505 -11.52 -16.26 -13.57
C HIS A 505 -11.24 -14.92 -12.89
N CYS A 506 -10.97 -14.95 -11.57
CA CYS A 506 -10.53 -13.79 -10.80
C CYS A 506 -9.56 -14.27 -9.70
N LEU A 507 -8.28 -14.32 -10.02
CA LEU A 507 -7.23 -14.88 -9.16
C LEU A 507 -6.37 -13.75 -8.60
N TYR A 508 -6.16 -13.75 -7.29
CA TYR A 508 -5.34 -12.74 -6.60
C TYR A 508 -4.03 -13.38 -6.18
N ASP A 509 -2.96 -12.61 -6.25
CA ASP A 509 -1.72 -12.84 -5.54
C ASP A 509 -1.17 -11.51 -5.05
N THR A 510 -0.35 -11.55 -4.00
CA THR A 510 0.11 -10.32 -3.35
C THR A 510 1.51 -10.47 -2.80
N VAL A 511 2.23 -9.34 -2.70
CA VAL A 511 3.35 -9.16 -1.79
C VAL A 511 2.94 -8.13 -0.73
N ALA A 512 2.93 -8.55 0.53
CA ALA A 512 2.79 -7.64 1.67
C ALA A 512 4.16 -7.17 2.14
N TYR A 513 4.34 -5.86 2.32
CA TYR A 513 5.57 -5.25 2.83
C TYR A 513 5.35 -4.75 4.27
N PHE A 514 6.17 -5.21 5.20
CA PHE A 514 5.99 -4.90 6.62
C PHE A 514 7.30 -5.02 7.40
N TYR A 515 7.27 -4.61 8.67
CA TYR A 515 8.38 -4.80 9.59
C TYR A 515 7.90 -5.55 10.85
N LEU A 516 8.71 -6.45 11.39
CA LEU A 516 8.45 -7.18 12.65
C LEU A 516 9.64 -7.10 13.60
N ALA A 517 9.39 -7.22 14.90
CA ALA A 517 10.46 -7.24 15.88
C ALA A 517 11.37 -8.47 15.68
N PRO A 518 12.68 -8.33 15.91
CA PRO A 518 13.64 -9.40 15.65
C PRO A 518 13.30 -10.68 16.44
N GLY A 519 13.49 -11.84 15.82
CA GLY A 519 13.15 -13.13 16.41
C GLY A 519 11.64 -13.45 16.45
N GLN A 520 10.80 -12.62 15.84
CA GLN A 520 9.41 -12.96 15.54
C GLN A 520 9.33 -13.45 14.10
N ALA A 521 8.66 -14.58 13.90
CA ALA A 521 8.43 -15.13 12.57
C ALA A 521 7.03 -14.76 12.07
N ASP A 522 6.92 -14.44 10.80
CA ASP A 522 5.64 -14.44 10.11
C ASP A 522 5.25 -15.88 9.71
N PRO A 523 3.96 -16.16 9.48
CA PRO A 523 3.50 -17.53 9.25
C PRO A 523 3.55 -17.94 7.77
N TYR A 524 4.18 -17.15 6.89
CA TYR A 524 4.19 -17.41 5.46
C TYR A 524 5.39 -18.27 5.08
N GLY A 525 5.12 -19.38 4.40
CA GLY A 525 6.14 -20.28 3.89
C GLY A 525 6.42 -20.08 2.40
N PRO A 526 7.50 -20.68 1.88
CA PRO A 526 7.74 -20.76 0.44
C PRO A 526 6.56 -21.36 -0.31
N VAL A 527 6.25 -20.79 -1.47
CA VAL A 527 5.18 -21.28 -2.36
C VAL A 527 5.76 -22.02 -3.56
N SER A 528 5.13 -23.16 -3.91
CA SER A 528 5.59 -24.03 -4.99
C SER A 528 5.59 -23.31 -6.36
N LEU A 529 6.49 -23.70 -7.26
CA LEU A 529 6.50 -23.14 -8.62
C LEU A 529 5.15 -23.27 -9.32
N ALA A 530 4.45 -24.41 -9.17
CA ALA A 530 3.16 -24.67 -9.81
C ALA A 530 2.05 -23.69 -9.38
N ASP A 531 2.17 -23.12 -8.17
CA ASP A 531 1.23 -22.11 -7.68
C ASP A 531 1.65 -20.68 -8.06
N ARG A 532 2.91 -20.49 -8.50
CA ARG A 532 3.46 -19.20 -8.94
C ARG A 532 3.33 -18.98 -10.45
N VAL A 533 3.50 -20.01 -11.25
CA VAL A 533 3.47 -19.92 -12.73
C VAL A 533 2.33 -20.72 -13.32
N GLY A 534 1.92 -20.37 -14.54
CA GLY A 534 0.97 -21.16 -15.34
C GLY A 534 -0.48 -21.15 -14.86
N TYR A 535 -0.77 -20.67 -13.64
CA TYR A 535 -2.13 -20.58 -13.11
C TYR A 535 -3.05 -19.62 -13.89
N CYS A 536 -2.46 -18.73 -14.67
CA CYS A 536 -3.09 -17.74 -15.53
C CYS A 536 -3.14 -18.16 -17.03
N ARG A 537 -2.83 -19.44 -17.35
CA ARG A 537 -2.94 -19.97 -18.73
C ARG A 537 -4.28 -20.66 -18.96
N GLU A 538 -4.83 -20.50 -20.17
CA GLU A 538 -6.03 -21.22 -20.60
C GLU A 538 -5.76 -22.74 -20.68
N PRO A 539 -6.75 -23.61 -20.41
CA PRO A 539 -6.64 -25.02 -20.75
C PRO A 539 -6.58 -25.16 -22.28
N GLY A 540 -5.37 -25.30 -22.84
CA GLY A 540 -5.16 -25.65 -24.26
C GLY A 540 -4.44 -24.62 -25.15
N GLY A 541 -3.72 -23.65 -24.58
CA GLY A 541 -2.86 -22.71 -25.31
C GLY A 541 -1.40 -23.16 -25.43
#